data_AF-A0A167TUT2-F1
#
_entry.id   AF-A0A167TUT2-F1
#
_cell.length_a   1.000
_cell.length_b   1.000
_cell.length_c   1.000
_cell.angle_alpha   90.00
_cell.angle_beta   90.00
_cell.angle_gamma   90.00
#
_symmetry.space_group_name_H-M   'P 1'
#
loop_
_entity.id
_entity.type
_entity.pdbx_description
1 polymer ?
#
loop_
_entity_poly.entity_id
_entity_poly.type
_entity_poly.pdbx_seq_one_letter_code
_entity_poly.pdbx_strand_id
1 'polypeptide(L)'
;MRQYLLLIAYLPCTCRFTKSIVELSPDESDQVLDYLFRHITENHDLQVRYNWKKNDLAIWDNRCTFHTATNDYDAHRQGNRVVSVGEKPYFDANSKSRRSALGVSVP
;
A
#
# COMPACT_ATOMS: atom_id res chain seq x y z
N MET A 1 9.69 -8.22 21.94
CA MET A 1 8.79 -7.19 21.37
C MET A 1 8.79 -7.33 19.86
N ARG A 2 7.62 -7.50 19.25
CA ARG A 2 7.47 -7.70 17.80
C ARG A 2 6.74 -6.47 17.26
N GLN A 3 7.45 -5.55 16.63
CA GLN A 3 6.90 -4.27 16.18
C GLN A 3 6.74 -4.27 14.67
N TYR A 4 5.55 -4.50 14.13
CA TYR A 4 5.40 -4.71 12.69
C TYR A 4 5.10 -3.41 11.92
N LEU A 5 5.94 -3.03 10.94
CA LEU A 5 5.49 -2.20 9.83
C LEU A 5 4.88 -3.13 8.79
N LEU A 6 3.58 -2.98 8.53
CA LEU A 6 2.94 -3.66 7.42
C LEU A 6 3.14 -2.80 6.18
N LEU A 7 4.04 -3.21 5.28
CA LEU A 7 4.15 -2.69 3.92
C LEU A 7 3.22 -3.52 3.04
N ILE A 8 2.17 -2.90 2.52
CA ILE A 8 1.25 -3.52 1.58
C ILE A 8 1.56 -2.94 0.20
N ALA A 9 1.92 -3.75 -0.79
CA ALA A 9 2.20 -3.25 -2.13
C ALA A 9 0.95 -3.32 -3.02
N TYR A 10 0.30 -2.17 -3.34
CA TYR A 10 -0.29 -1.82 -4.66
C TYR A 10 -1.28 -0.63 -4.62
N LEU A 11 -1.11 0.36 -5.55
CA LEU A 11 -2.01 1.51 -5.85
C LEU A 11 -2.21 2.58 -4.74
N PRO A 12 -2.50 3.86 -5.04
CA PRO A 12 -2.83 4.88 -4.03
C PRO A 12 -4.34 4.93 -3.77
N CYS A 13 -4.85 4.00 -2.98
CA CYS A 13 -6.25 3.98 -2.53
C CYS A 13 -6.30 3.46 -1.09
N THR A 14 -6.14 4.34 -0.10
CA THR A 14 -6.43 3.94 1.29
C THR A 14 -7.89 4.25 1.59
N CYS A 15 -8.52 3.41 2.41
CA CYS A 15 -9.83 3.66 3.00
C CYS A 15 -9.97 5.00 3.73
N ARG A 16 -8.86 5.68 4.01
CA ARG A 16 -8.83 6.95 4.74
C ARG A 16 -8.78 8.20 3.88
N PHE A 17 -8.46 8.08 2.59
CA PHE A 17 -8.30 9.24 1.68
C PHE A 17 -9.26 9.20 0.49
N THR A 18 -9.51 8.02 -0.07
CA THR A 18 -10.45 7.87 -1.20
C THR A 18 -11.87 7.84 -0.67
N LYS A 19 -12.73 8.70 -1.22
CA LYS A 19 -14.13 8.85 -0.79
C LYS A 19 -15.14 8.18 -1.71
N SER A 20 -14.91 8.24 -3.02
CA SER A 20 -15.81 7.68 -4.03
C SER A 20 -15.06 7.47 -5.35
N ILE A 21 -15.66 6.67 -6.22
CA ILE A 21 -15.22 6.46 -7.60
C ILE A 21 -16.11 7.30 -8.52
N VAL A 22 -15.47 8.12 -9.36
CA VAL A 22 -16.18 8.95 -10.35
C VAL A 22 -16.88 8.04 -11.37
N GLU A 23 -18.06 8.45 -11.84
CA GLU A 23 -18.93 7.69 -12.78
C GLU A 23 -19.62 6.46 -12.19
N LEU A 24 -19.47 6.15 -10.90
CA LEU A 24 -20.26 5.12 -10.22
C LEU A 24 -21.33 5.73 -9.33
N SER A 25 -22.46 5.03 -9.17
CA SER A 25 -23.41 5.36 -8.11
C SER A 25 -22.77 5.17 -6.73
N PRO A 26 -23.28 5.84 -5.67
CA PRO A 26 -22.71 5.70 -4.33
C PRO A 26 -22.61 4.24 -3.87
N ASP A 27 -23.68 3.45 -4.08
CA ASP A 27 -23.74 2.06 -3.65
C ASP A 27 -22.74 1.15 -4.40
N GLU A 28 -22.54 1.42 -5.70
CA GLU A 28 -21.54 0.70 -6.51
C GLU A 28 -20.12 1.11 -6.13
N SER A 29 -19.89 2.41 -5.95
CA SER A 29 -18.60 2.96 -5.54
C SER A 29 -18.16 2.35 -4.21
N ASP A 30 -19.04 2.29 -3.21
CA ASP A 30 -18.73 1.75 -1.89
C ASP A 30 -18.38 0.26 -1.96
N GLN A 31 -19.17 -0.53 -2.70
CA GLN A 31 -18.90 -1.97 -2.89
C GLN A 31 -17.55 -2.23 -3.59
N VAL A 32 -17.23 -1.45 -4.63
CA VAL A 32 -15.97 -1.59 -5.36
C VAL A 32 -14.79 -1.17 -4.48
N LEU A 33 -14.90 -0.05 -3.76
CA LEU A 33 -13.86 0.40 -2.83
C LEU A 33 -13.63 -0.63 -1.71
N ASP A 34 -14.68 -1.16 -1.10
CA ASP A 34 -14.59 -2.19 -0.07
C ASP A 34 -13.89 -3.45 -0.60
N TYR A 35 -14.25 -3.90 -1.81
CA TYR A 35 -13.58 -5.02 -2.45
C TYR A 35 -12.07 -4.76 -2.64
N LEU A 36 -11.71 -3.58 -3.17
CA LEU A 36 -10.32 -3.20 -3.40
C LEU A 36 -9.53 -3.12 -2.08
N PHE A 37 -10.08 -2.45 -1.07
CA PHE A 37 -9.44 -2.33 0.24
C PHE A 37 -9.25 -3.70 0.87
N ARG A 38 -10.27 -4.55 0.81
CA ARG A 38 -10.19 -5.91 1.33
C ARG A 38 -9.13 -6.74 0.62
N HIS A 39 -9.02 -6.63 -0.71
CA HIS A 39 -7.98 -7.31 -1.46
C HIS A 39 -6.57 -6.87 -1.06
N ILE A 40 -6.39 -5.59 -0.73
CA ILE A 40 -5.13 -5.02 -0.25
C ILE A 40 -4.84 -5.50 1.20
N THR A 41 -5.82 -5.47 2.10
CA THR A 41 -5.62 -5.72 3.54
C THR A 41 -5.67 -7.18 3.97
N GLU A 42 -6.38 -8.06 3.25
CA GLU A 42 -6.51 -9.48 3.59
C GLU A 42 -5.50 -10.37 2.83
N ASN A 43 -4.91 -9.86 1.76
CA ASN A 43 -3.95 -10.64 0.97
C ASN A 43 -2.56 -10.63 1.63
N HIS A 44 -2.27 -11.66 2.41
CA HIS A 44 -0.99 -11.82 3.10
C HIS A 44 0.21 -12.05 2.18
N ASP A 45 0.02 -12.51 0.94
CA ASP A 45 1.12 -12.68 -0.02
C ASP A 45 1.69 -11.33 -0.51
N LEU A 46 0.90 -10.27 -0.39
CA LEU A 46 1.28 -8.89 -0.77
C LEU A 46 1.79 -8.07 0.42
N GLN A 47 1.94 -8.71 1.58
CA GLN A 47 2.23 -8.05 2.84
C GLN A 47 3.60 -8.42 3.37
N VAL A 48 4.36 -7.39 3.75
CA VAL A 48 5.59 -7.55 4.52
C VAL A 48 5.37 -6.95 5.89
N ARG A 49 5.55 -7.76 6.95
CA ARG A 49 5.51 -7.31 8.35
C ARG A 49 6.94 -7.24 8.90
N TYR A 50 7.47 -6.03 9.04
CA TYR A 50 8.85 -5.83 9.48
C TYR A 50 8.95 -5.55 10.98
N ASN A 51 9.72 -6.36 11.73
CA ASN A 51 9.95 -6.18 13.17
C ASN A 51 11.12 -5.22 13.46
N TRP A 52 10.81 -4.00 13.91
CA TRP A 52 11.82 -2.96 14.20
C TRP A 52 12.73 -3.29 15.40
N LYS A 53 14.03 -3.06 15.21
CA LYS A 53 15.06 -2.98 16.25
C LYS A 53 15.73 -1.60 16.24
N LYS A 54 16.55 -1.35 17.26
CA LYS A 54 17.30 -0.11 17.39
C LYS A 54 18.23 0.06 16.18
N ASN A 55 18.16 1.23 15.54
CA ASN A 55 18.92 1.62 14.35
C ASN A 55 18.53 0.92 13.04
N ASP A 56 17.38 0.23 13.01
CA ASP A 56 16.85 -0.29 11.74
C ASP A 56 16.33 0.84 10.85
N LEU A 57 16.40 0.63 9.54
CA LEU A 57 15.94 1.54 8.51
C LEU A 57 15.05 0.77 7.52
N ALA A 58 13.92 1.36 7.15
CA ALA A 58 13.12 0.89 6.03
C ALA A 58 13.02 1.98 4.98
N ILE A 59 13.10 1.57 3.72
CA ILE A 59 12.92 2.42 2.54
C ILE A 59 11.82 1.77 1.71
N TRP A 60 10.85 2.57 1.27
CA TRP A 60 9.76 2.10 0.42
C TRP A 60 9.40 3.15 -0.63
N ASP A 61 8.91 2.69 -1.77
CA ASP A 61 8.40 3.55 -2.83
C ASP A 61 6.91 3.86 -2.56
N ASN A 62 6.62 5.11 -2.20
CA ASN A 62 5.26 5.54 -1.83
C ASN A 62 4.27 5.57 -3.02
N ARG A 63 4.72 5.33 -4.26
CA ARG A 63 3.84 5.30 -5.45
C ARG A 63 3.12 3.96 -5.59
N CYS A 64 3.71 2.88 -5.08
CA CYS A 64 3.19 1.53 -5.23
C CYS A 64 3.02 0.79 -3.90
N THR A 65 3.22 1.47 -2.76
CA THR A 65 3.09 0.88 -1.43
C THR A 65 2.15 1.68 -0.54
N PHE A 66 1.42 0.96 0.29
CA PHE A 66 0.80 1.44 1.51
C PHE A 66 1.57 0.95 2.71
N HIS A 67 1.39 1.66 3.82
CA HIS A 67 1.89 1.19 5.10
C HIS A 67 0.92 1.50 6.23
N THR A 68 0.91 0.62 7.23
CA THR A 68 0.25 0.90 8.51
C THR A 68 1.17 0.51 9.66
N ALA A 69 1.15 1.31 10.71
CA ALA A 69 1.82 0.99 11.96
C ALA A 69 0.86 0.14 12.80
N THR A 70 1.25 -1.09 13.12
CA THR A 70 0.49 -1.91 14.06
C THR A 70 0.65 -1.33 15.47
N ASN A 71 -0.46 -1.01 16.13
CA ASN A 71 -0.47 -0.47 17.48
C ASN A 71 -0.58 -1.60 18.52
N ASP A 72 0.39 -2.51 18.53
CA ASP A 72 0.45 -3.72 19.37
C ASP A 72 1.50 -3.62 20.49
N TYR A 73 1.71 -2.41 21.03
CA TYR A 73 2.75 -2.13 22.02
C TYR A 73 2.31 -1.11 23.07
N ASP A 74 2.76 -1.30 24.32
CA ASP A 74 2.46 -0.40 25.44
C ASP A 74 3.60 0.61 25.72
N ALA A 75 4.74 0.46 25.05
CA ALA A 75 5.92 1.28 25.25
C ALA A 75 5.97 2.52 24.32
N HIS A 76 6.66 3.57 24.74
CA HIS A 76 6.87 4.74 23.89
C HIS A 76 7.70 4.37 22.64
N ARG A 77 7.19 4.72 21.45
CA ARG A 77 7.84 4.47 20.16
C ARG A 77 7.97 5.77 19.38
N GLN A 78 9.18 6.06 18.93
CA GLN A 78 9.49 7.20 18.05
C GLN A 78 10.29 6.72 16.84
N GLY A 79 10.03 7.33 15.69
CA GLY A 79 10.81 7.15 14.48
C GLY A 79 10.87 8.46 13.70
N ASN A 80 11.99 8.72 13.04
CA ASN A 80 12.15 9.86 12.15
C ASN A 80 11.85 9.42 10.72
N ARG A 81 11.07 10.21 9.99
CA ARG A 81 10.74 9.94 8.59
C ARG A 81 11.15 11.13 7.74
N VAL A 82 11.87 10.86 6.67
CA VAL A 82 12.18 11.80 5.60
C VAL A 82 11.44 11.34 4.35
N VAL A 83 10.85 12.28 3.62
CA VAL A 83 10.12 12.01 2.38
C VAL A 83 10.71 12.84 1.25
N SER A 84 10.86 12.22 0.08
CA SER A 84 11.19 12.94 -1.15
C SER A 84 9.94 13.61 -1.72
N VAL A 85 10.14 14.68 -2.48
CA VAL A 85 9.08 15.23 -3.34
C VAL A 85 8.84 14.25 -4.48
N GLY A 86 7.57 13.95 -4.75
CA GLY A 86 7.14 13.08 -5.84
C GLY A 86 6.42 13.84 -6.95
N GLU A 87 6.27 13.19 -8.10
CA GLU A 87 5.52 13.67 -9.26
C GLU A 87 4.00 13.59 -9.07
N LYS A 88 3.25 14.31 -9.92
CA LYS A 88 1.80 14.17 -10.00
C LYS A 88 1.45 12.81 -10.63
N PRO A 89 0.56 12.00 -10.04
CA PRO A 89 0.11 10.75 -10.65
C PRO A 89 -0.57 10.99 -12.00
N TYR A 90 -0.30 10.11 -12.97
CA TYR A 90 -0.96 10.09 -14.27
C TYR A 90 -1.21 8.64 -14.70
N PHE A 91 -2.18 8.45 -15.59
CA PHE A 91 -2.46 7.16 -16.20
C PHE A 91 -1.72 7.04 -17.54
N ASP A 92 -0.98 5.96 -17.72
CA ASP A 92 -0.34 5.61 -19.00
C ASP A 92 -1.01 4.36 -19.60
N ALA A 93 -1.72 4.56 -20.71
CA ALA A 93 -2.40 3.49 -21.43
C ALA A 93 -1.43 2.48 -22.08
N ASN A 94 -0.16 2.87 -22.28
CA ASN A 94 0.88 2.00 -22.84
C ASN A 94 1.70 1.30 -21.74
N SER A 95 1.37 1.50 -20.47
CA SER A 95 2.09 0.89 -19.37
C SER A 95 2.02 -0.64 -19.42
N LYS A 96 3.16 -1.29 -19.17
CA LYS A 96 3.26 -2.76 -19.17
C LYS A 96 3.06 -3.30 -17.76
N SER A 97 2.33 -4.42 -17.66
CA SER A 97 2.25 -5.16 -16.40
C SER A 97 3.62 -5.72 -16.00
N ARG A 98 3.85 -5.96 -14.70
CA ARG A 98 5.11 -6.55 -14.21
C ARG A 98 5.47 -7.84 -14.95
N ARG A 99 4.50 -8.73 -15.19
CA ARG A 99 4.74 -10.00 -15.91
C ARG A 99 5.15 -9.77 -17.36
N SER A 100 4.47 -8.83 -18.04
CA SER A 100 4.81 -8.46 -19.42
C SER A 100 6.21 -7.85 -19.52
N ALA A 101 6.58 -6.98 -18.58
CA ALA A 101 7.93 -6.39 -18.52
C ALA A 101 9.02 -7.44 -18.25
N LEU A 102 8.71 -8.49 -17.48
CA LEU A 102 9.63 -9.58 -17.15
C LEU A 102 9.65 -10.72 -18.18
N GLY A 103 8.82 -10.67 -19.23
CA GLY A 103 8.74 -11.72 -20.26
C GLY A 103 8.22 -13.07 -19.76
N VAL A 104 7.49 -13.10 -18.64
CA VAL A 104 6.97 -14.35 -18.05
C VAL A 104 5.64 -14.71 -18.71
N SER A 105 5.54 -15.91 -19.30
CA SER A 105 4.31 -16.42 -19.91
C SER A 105 3.22 -16.68 -18.87
N VAL A 106 1.95 -16.48 -19.27
CA VAL A 106 0.79 -16.80 -18.44
C VAL A 106 0.73 -18.34 -18.27
N PRO A 107 0.42 -18.87 -17.06
CA PRO A 107 0.16 -20.29 -16.87
C PRO A 107 -1.01 -20.79 -17.74
#